data_AF-A0A2S4LDC1-F1
#
_entry.id   AF-A0A2S4LDC1-F1
#
_cell.length_a   1.000
_cell.length_b   1.000
_cell.length_c   1.000
_cell.angle_alpha   90.00
_cell.angle_beta   90.00
_cell.angle_gamma   90.00
#
_symmetry.space_group_name_H-M   'P 1'
#
loop_
_entity.id
_entity.type
_entity.pdbx_description
1 polymer ?
#
loop_
_entity_poly.entity_id
_entity_poly.type
_entity_poly.pdbx_seq_one_letter_code
_entity_poly.pdbx_strand_id
1 'polypeptide(L)'
;MSILIAPETVELTGEARRRAIAIANANWFRAVACKALRDGGPKAELRAANARAAARIVIKHARRDALVSRITTAAMAGTPTPFTKDGRRLLQS
;
A
#
# COMPACT_ATOMS: atom_id res chain seq x y z
N MET A 1 28.69 31.55 2.11
CA MET A 1 28.49 30.20 2.67
C MET A 1 27.00 29.91 2.66
N SER A 2 26.51 29.11 1.70
CA SER A 2 25.10 28.73 1.62
C SER A 2 24.88 27.42 2.37
N ILE A 3 23.99 27.44 3.35
CA ILE A 3 23.56 26.26 4.10
C ILE A 3 22.58 25.50 3.20
N LEU A 4 22.93 24.29 2.78
CA LEU A 4 22.00 23.35 2.16
C LEU A 4 21.02 22.90 3.25
N ILE A 5 19.86 23.55 3.32
CA ILE A 5 18.75 23.10 4.14
C ILE A 5 18.30 21.77 3.56
N ALA A 6 18.51 20.67 4.29
CA ALA A 6 17.98 19.36 3.93
C ALA A 6 16.46 19.52 3.74
N PRO A 7 15.87 18.94 2.66
CA PRO A 7 14.45 19.09 2.41
C PRO A 7 13.70 18.62 3.66
N GLU A 8 12.85 19.51 4.18
CA GLU A 8 11.95 19.23 5.29
C GLU A 8 11.33 17.84 5.05
N THR A 9 11.58 16.90 5.95
CA THR A 9 11.02 15.56 5.85
C THR A 9 9.52 15.72 5.96
N VAL A 10 8.83 15.73 4.82
CA VAL A 10 7.37 15.79 4.78
C VAL A 10 6.87 14.60 5.58
N GLU A 11 6.45 14.86 6.81
CA GLU A 11 5.83 13.87 7.68
C GLU A 11 4.57 13.40 6.97
N LEU A 12 4.68 12.26 6.29
CA LEU A 12 3.54 11.63 5.66
C LEU A 12 2.59 11.26 6.79
N THR A 13 1.44 11.92 6.88
CA THR A 13 0.41 11.59 7.87
C THR A 13 -0.61 10.62 7.28
N GLY A 14 -1.29 9.87 8.16
CA GLY A 14 -2.46 9.05 7.81
C GLY A 14 -2.22 8.00 6.71
N GLU A 15 -2.99 8.07 5.63
CA GLU A 15 -2.98 7.08 4.53
C GLU A 15 -1.69 7.14 3.69
N ALA A 16 -1.12 8.34 3.50
CA ALA A 16 0.10 8.50 2.72
C ALA A 16 1.29 7.76 3.37
N ARG A 17 1.41 7.83 4.70
CA ARG A 17 2.41 7.09 5.48
C ARG A 17 2.28 5.59 5.28
N ARG A 18 1.05 5.08 5.44
CA ARG A 18 0.75 3.64 5.31
C ARG A 18 1.09 3.12 3.91
N ARG A 19 0.79 3.90 2.86
CA ARG A 19 1.18 3.57 1.49
C ARG A 19 2.70 3.55 1.31
N ALA A 20 3.42 4.55 1.83
CA ALA A 20 4.88 4.59 1.74
C ALA A 20 5.54 3.39 2.45
N ILE A 21 5.08 3.06 3.67
CA ILE A 21 5.56 1.88 4.41
C ILE A 21 5.29 0.59 3.62
N ALA A 22 4.10 0.43 3.05
CA ALA A 22 3.76 -0.75 2.26
C ALA A 22 4.64 -0.90 1.02
N ILE A 23 4.96 0.20 0.34
CA ILE A 23 5.89 0.22 -0.80
C ILE A 23 7.31 -0.16 -0.35
N ALA A 24 7.79 0.44 0.74
CA ALA A 24 9.11 0.14 1.29
C ALA A 24 9.24 -1.36 1.65
N ASN A 25 8.24 -1.91 2.36
CA ASN A 25 8.19 -3.33 2.71
C ASN A 25 8.18 -4.23 1.47
N ALA A 26 7.36 -3.90 0.46
CA ALA A 26 7.32 -4.67 -0.77
C ALA A 26 8.67 -4.66 -1.52
N ASN A 27 9.38 -3.52 -1.52
CA ASN A 27 10.71 -3.41 -2.12
C ASN A 27 11.75 -4.21 -1.33
N TRP A 28 11.70 -4.17 0.00
CA TRP A 28 12.55 -4.99 0.85
C TRP A 28 12.35 -6.49 0.57
N PHE A 29 11.10 -6.96 0.50
CA PHE A 29 10.80 -8.35 0.16
C PHE A 29 11.30 -8.74 -1.24
N ARG A 30 11.18 -7.85 -2.24
CA ARG A 30 11.74 -8.09 -3.58
C ARG A 30 13.27 -8.22 -3.54
N ALA A 31 13.94 -7.36 -2.77
CA ALA A 31 15.39 -7.45 -2.58
C ALA A 31 15.80 -8.77 -1.90
N VAL A 32 15.06 -9.21 -0.89
CA VAL A 32 15.25 -10.52 -0.24
C VAL A 32 15.08 -11.66 -1.24
N ALA A 33 14.08 -11.60 -2.12
CA ALA A 33 13.89 -12.62 -3.16
C ALA A 33 15.08 -12.67 -4.14
N CYS A 34 15.58 -11.51 -4.57
CA CYS A 34 16.76 -11.42 -5.43
C CYS A 34 18.01 -11.97 -4.73
N LYS A 35 18.20 -11.64 -3.45
CA LYS A 35 19.31 -12.15 -2.64
C LYS A 35 19.24 -13.66 -2.46
N ALA A 36 18.05 -14.20 -2.13
CA ALA A 36 17.85 -15.63 -1.95
C ALA A 36 18.23 -16.46 -3.18
N LEU A 37 18.03 -15.94 -4.39
CA LEU A 37 18.41 -16.61 -5.64
C LEU A 37 19.91 -16.51 -5.95
N ARG A 38 20.60 -15.49 -5.45
CA ARG A 38 22.04 -15.29 -5.69
C ARG A 38 22.91 -16.06 -4.70
N ASP A 39 22.48 -16.12 -3.45
CA ASP A 39 23.29 -16.67 -2.36
C ASP A 39 23.30 -18.22 -2.35
N GLY A 40 22.52 -18.88 -3.22
CA GLY A 40 22.53 -20.34 -3.39
C GLY A 40 22.12 -21.17 -2.15
N GLY A 41 21.67 -20.51 -1.07
CA GLY A 41 21.32 -21.17 0.18
C GLY A 41 20.13 -22.14 0.07
N PRO A 42 19.87 -22.93 1.12
CA PRO A 42 18.88 -24.01 1.08
C PRO A 42 17.50 -23.51 0.64
N LYS A 43 16.87 -24.26 -0.26
CA LYS A 43 15.53 -23.96 -0.81
C LYS A 43 15.41 -22.53 -1.36
N ALA A 44 16.45 -22.02 -2.01
CA ALA A 44 16.54 -20.67 -2.58
C ALA A 44 15.28 -20.23 -3.34
N GLU A 45 14.78 -21.09 -4.23
CA GLU A 45 13.59 -20.82 -5.05
C GLU A 45 12.33 -20.64 -4.20
N LEU A 46 12.11 -21.51 -3.22
CA LEU A 46 10.96 -21.43 -2.31
C LEU A 46 11.00 -20.15 -1.48
N ARG A 47 12.18 -19.77 -0.96
CA ARG A 47 12.35 -18.52 -0.20
C ARG A 47 12.09 -17.30 -1.08
N ALA A 48 12.58 -17.30 -2.31
CA ALA A 48 12.33 -16.23 -3.27
C ALA A 48 10.85 -16.12 -3.65
N ALA A 49 10.18 -17.26 -3.85
CA ALA A 49 8.74 -17.32 -4.12
C ALA A 49 7.93 -16.80 -2.93
N ASN A 50 8.27 -17.19 -1.71
CA ASN A 50 7.62 -16.72 -0.49
C ASN A 50 7.80 -15.21 -0.32
N ALA A 51 9.02 -14.69 -0.47
CA ALA A 51 9.28 -13.25 -0.39
C ALA A 51 8.50 -12.45 -1.45
N ARG A 52 8.42 -12.95 -2.69
CA ARG A 52 7.55 -12.34 -3.73
C ARG A 52 6.08 -12.39 -3.36
N ALA A 53 5.61 -13.48 -2.76
CA ALA A 53 4.23 -13.59 -2.27
C ALA A 53 3.95 -12.60 -1.14
N ALA A 54 4.86 -12.47 -0.18
CA ALA A 54 4.77 -11.48 0.90
C ALA A 54 4.70 -10.04 0.35
N ALA A 55 5.53 -9.69 -0.62
CA ALA A 55 5.47 -8.39 -1.30
C ALA A 55 4.08 -8.12 -1.91
N ARG A 56 3.48 -9.13 -2.55
CA ARG A 56 2.13 -9.02 -3.13
C ARG A 56 1.06 -8.86 -2.05
N ILE A 57 1.17 -9.60 -0.95
CA ILE A 57 0.22 -9.54 0.18
C ILE A 57 0.24 -8.16 0.82
N VAL A 58 1.43 -7.59 1.11
CA VAL A 58 1.57 -6.25 1.69
C VAL A 58 0.89 -5.18 0.82
N ILE A 59 1.11 -5.21 -0.49
CA ILE A 59 0.48 -4.25 -1.40
C ILE A 59 -1.04 -4.44 -1.46
N LYS A 60 -1.51 -5.69 -1.51
CA LYS A 60 -2.95 -5.98 -1.48
C LYS A 60 -3.60 -5.49 -0.18
N HIS A 61 -2.95 -5.70 0.95
CA HIS A 61 -3.43 -5.26 2.25
C HIS A 61 -3.52 -3.73 2.31
N ALA A 62 -2.46 -3.02 1.92
CA ALA A 62 -2.47 -1.56 1.90
C ALA A 62 -3.55 -0.97 0.97
N ARG A 63 -3.84 -1.62 -0.17
CA ARG A 63 -4.94 -1.23 -1.06
C ARG A 63 -6.31 -1.43 -0.40
N ARG A 64 -6.50 -2.54 0.31
CA ARG A 64 -7.73 -2.83 1.05
C ARG A 64 -7.93 -1.80 2.16
N ASP A 65 -6.88 -1.49 2.93
CA ASP A 65 -6.95 -0.51 4.01
C ASP A 65 -7.27 0.89 3.48
N ALA A 66 -6.67 1.28 2.36
CA ALA A 66 -6.98 2.53 1.66
C ALA A 66 -8.47 2.60 1.26
N LEU A 67 -9.01 1.51 0.70
CA LEU A 67 -10.42 1.44 0.33
C LEU A 67 -11.33 1.55 1.56
N VAL A 68 -11.05 0.80 2.62
CA VAL A 68 -11.82 0.85 3.86
C VAL A 68 -11.77 2.25 4.45
N SER A 69 -10.60 2.87 4.52
CA SER A 69 -10.43 4.24 5.01
C SER A 69 -11.32 5.22 4.24
N ARG A 70 -11.36 5.14 2.91
CA ARG A 70 -12.22 5.99 2.07
C ARG A 70 -13.71 5.76 2.31
N ILE A 71 -14.13 4.50 2.43
CA ILE A 71 -15.53 4.15 2.72
C ILE A 71 -15.93 4.72 4.08
N THR A 72 -15.09 4.54 5.11
CA THR A 72 -15.33 5.09 6.45
C THR A 72 -15.39 6.61 6.42
N THR A 73 -14.45 7.29 5.75
CA THR A 73 -14.48 8.75 5.62
C THR A 73 -15.74 9.23 4.91
N ALA A 74 -16.15 8.59 3.81
CA ALA A 74 -17.38 8.95 3.08
C ALA A 74 -18.64 8.76 3.94
N ALA A 75 -18.72 7.64 4.68
CA ALA A 75 -19.82 7.35 5.59
C ALA A 75 -19.90 8.39 6.73
N MET A 76 -18.75 8.76 7.31
CA MET A 76 -18.69 9.78 8.37
C MET A 76 -19.02 11.20 7.84
N ALA A 77 -18.72 11.48 6.58
CA ALA A 77 -19.04 12.75 5.94
C ALA A 77 -20.51 12.84 5.45
N GLY A 78 -21.34 11.82 5.70
CA GLY A 78 -22.72 11.76 5.20
C GLY A 78 -22.82 11.70 3.67
N THR A 79 -21.72 11.40 2.98
CA THR A 79 -21.69 11.30 1.51
C THR A 79 -22.25 9.94 1.12
N PRO A 80 -23.21 9.85 0.17
CA PRO A 80 -23.72 8.56 -0.28
C PRO A 80 -22.57 7.72 -0.79
N THR A 81 -22.29 6.63 -0.09
CA THR A 81 -21.31 5.64 -0.56
C THR A 81 -21.86 4.98 -1.82
N PRO A 82 -21.01 4.50 -2.75
CA PRO A 82 -21.47 3.86 -3.98
C PRO A 82 -22.30 2.56 -3.76
N PHE A 83 -22.54 2.16 -2.50
CA PHE A 83 -23.24 0.93 -2.13
C PHE A 83 -24.51 1.18 -1.28
N THR A 84 -25.01 2.41 -1.13
CA THR A 84 -26.17 2.70 -0.25
C THR A 84 -27.55 2.58 -0.94
N LYS A 85 -28.17 1.43 -0.68
CA LYS A 85 -29.59 1.00 -0.52
C LYS A 85 -30.66 1.17 -1.62
N ASP A 86 -30.61 2.14 -2.51
CA ASP A 86 -31.66 2.25 -3.54
C ASP A 86 -31.09 2.02 -4.93
N GLY A 87 -31.43 0.89 -5.55
CA GLY A 87 -31.11 0.54 -6.94
C GLY A 87 -31.74 1.47 -8.00
N ARG A 88 -32.01 2.74 -7.68
CA ARG A 88 -32.40 3.76 -8.65
C ARG A 88 -31.21 4.67 -8.94
N ARG A 89 -30.54 4.31 -10.04
CA ARG A 89 -29.71 5.20 -10.83
C ARG A 89 -30.52 6.47 -11.12
N LEU A 90 -30.22 7.59 -10.45
CA LEU A 90 -30.69 8.89 -10.90
C LEU A 90 -29.87 9.26 -12.15
N LEU A 91 -30.35 8.77 -13.29
CA LEU A 91 -30.00 9.34 -14.58
C LEU A 91 -30.53 10.78 -14.57
N GLN A 92 -29.58 11.71 -14.64
CA GLN A 92 -29.87 13.11 -14.94
C GLN A 92 -30.53 13.17 -16.33
N SER A 93 -31.69 13.81 -16.37
CA SER A 93 -32.31 14.40 -17.55
C SER A 93 -32.32 15.90 -17.35
#